data_AF-A0A6B3FXN6-F1
#
_entry.id   AF-A0A6B3FXN6-F1
#
_cell.length_a   1.000
_cell.length_b   1.000
_cell.length_c   1.000
_cell.angle_alpha   90.00
_cell.angle_beta   90.00
_cell.angle_gamma   90.00
#
_symmetry.space_group_name_H-M   'P 1'
#
loop_
_entity.id
_entity.type
_entity.pdbx_description
1 polymer ?
#
loop_
_entity_poly.entity_id
_entity_poly.type
_entity_poly.pdbx_seq_one_letter_code
_entity_poly.pdbx_strand_id
1 'polypeptide(L)' 'HAIELRPGGGAKFARSAGASVQLLAKEGTMAHLRMPSGEIRLVDARCRATIGEVGNAEQSNINWGKAGR' A
#
# COMPACT_ATOMS: atom_id res chain seq x y z
N HIS A 1 -0.48 -2.90 4.29
CA HIS A 1 -1.30 -1.94 3.53
C HIS A 1 -1.49 -0.62 4.30
N ALA A 2 -2.15 0.38 3.69
CA ALA A 2 -2.48 1.68 4.31
C ALA A 2 -1.27 2.38 5.00
N ILE A 3 -0.27 2.76 4.20
CA ILE A 3 0.99 3.33 4.70
C ILE A 3 0.98 4.85 4.67
N GLU A 4 1.49 5.47 5.73
CA GLU A 4 1.73 6.91 5.82
C GLU A 4 2.97 7.35 5.01
N LEU A 5 2.87 8.50 4.33
CA LEU A 5 4.03 9.12 3.66
C LEU A 5 4.91 9.90 4.65
N ARG A 6 4.29 10.49 5.67
CA ARG A 6 4.92 11.24 6.75
C ARG A 6 4.27 10.83 8.07
N PRO A 7 5.03 10.78 9.19
CA PRO A 7 4.48 10.41 10.47
C PRO A 7 3.31 11.33 10.86
N GLY A 8 2.14 10.75 11.10
CA GLY A 8 0.92 11.51 11.47
C GLY A 8 0.19 12.17 10.30
N GLY A 9 0.65 11.99 9.05
CA GLY A 9 -0.01 12.52 7.85
C GLY A 9 -1.17 11.65 7.32
N GLY A 10 -1.45 10.53 7.99
CA GLY A 10 -2.45 9.55 7.56
C GLY A 10 -2.00 8.70 6.37
N ALA A 11 -2.69 7.58 6.16
CA ALA A 11 -2.37 6.63 5.10
C ALA A 11 -2.60 7.23 3.70
N LYS A 12 -1.57 7.20 2.85
CA LYS A 12 -1.63 7.65 1.46
C LYS A 12 -1.44 6.51 0.48
N PHE A 13 -0.66 5.49 0.84
CA PHE A 13 -0.29 4.39 -0.04
C PHE A 13 -1.03 3.09 0.27
N ALA A 14 -1.14 2.23 -0.76
CA ALA A 14 -1.72 0.88 -0.68
C ALA A 14 -3.09 0.87 0.02
N ARG A 15 -4.02 1.68 -0.50
CA ARG A 15 -5.41 1.80 -0.02
C ARG A 15 -6.44 1.18 -0.97
N SER A 16 -6.02 0.87 -2.20
CA SER A 16 -6.87 0.24 -3.21
C SER A 16 -7.17 -1.22 -2.83
N ALA A 17 -8.28 -1.75 -3.33
CA ALA A 17 -8.67 -3.13 -3.14
C ALA A 17 -7.55 -4.10 -3.58
N GLY A 18 -7.23 -5.09 -2.74
CA GLY A 18 -6.13 -6.04 -2.99
C GLY A 18 -4.72 -5.44 -2.92
N ALA A 19 -4.55 -4.18 -2.50
CA ALA A 19 -3.22 -3.58 -2.44
C ALA A 19 -2.44 -4.07 -1.21
N SER A 20 -1.25 -4.59 -1.42
CA SER A 20 -0.27 -4.91 -0.39
C SER A 20 1.08 -4.24 -0.68
N VAL A 21 1.90 -4.12 0.37
CA VAL A 21 3.25 -3.55 0.32
C VAL A 21 4.16 -4.42 1.15
N GLN A 22 5.38 -4.62 0.69
CA GLN A 22 6.39 -5.40 1.38
C GLN A 22 7.48 -4.51 1.94
N LEU A 23 7.90 -4.78 3.18
CA LEU A 23 9.08 -4.17 3.79
C LEU A 23 10.31 -4.96 3.34
N LEU A 24 11.26 -4.30 2.68
CA LEU A 24 12.50 -4.91 2.21
C LEU A 24 13.62 -4.77 3.23
N ALA A 25 13.84 -3.54 3.70
CA ALA A 25 14.91 -3.21 4.63
C ALA A 25 14.49 -2.07 5.54
N LYS A 26 15.05 -2.01 6.74
CA LYS A 26 14.92 -0.89 7.67
C LYS A 26 16.32 -0.44 8.04
N GLU A 27 16.67 0.78 7.68
CA GLU A 27 17.99 1.34 7.91
C GLU A 27 17.84 2.64 8.72
N GLY A 28 18.22 2.57 10.01
CA GLY A 28 18.09 3.68 10.95
C GLY A 28 16.67 4.22 11.04
N THR A 29 16.49 5.47 10.61
CA THR A 29 15.23 6.21 10.61
C THR A 29 14.40 6.03 9.34
N MET A 30 14.91 5.28 8.36
CA MET A 30 14.25 5.05 7.06
C MET A 30 13.90 3.57 6.90
N ALA A 31 12.85 3.30 6.12
CA ALA A 31 12.40 1.98 5.74
C ALA A 31 12.20 1.91 4.22
N HIS A 32 12.74 0.88 3.60
CA HIS A 32 12.56 0.56 2.18
C HIS A 32 11.31 -0.28 2.01
N LEU A 33 10.32 0.27 1.33
CA LEU A 33 9.08 -0.39 0.99
C LEU A 33 9.00 -0.65 -0.51
N ARG A 34 8.60 -1.87 -0.86
CA ARG A 34 8.21 -2.22 -2.22
C ARG A 34 6.74 -1.91 -2.42
N MET A 35 6.47 -0.91 -3.25
CA MET A 35 5.13 -0.45 -3.60
C MET A 35 4.40 -1.48 -4.45
N PRO A 36 3.04 -1.47 -4.48
CA PRO A 36 2.27 -2.36 -5.36
C PRO A 36 2.55 -2.10 -6.85
N SER A 37 3.04 -0.91 -7.21
CA SER A 37 3.51 -0.58 -8.56
C SER A 37 4.86 -1.22 -8.93
N GLY A 38 5.55 -1.87 -7.98
CA GLY A 38 6.90 -2.38 -8.13
C GLY A 38 8.01 -1.38 -7.81
N GLU A 39 7.68 -0.10 -7.62
CA GLU A 39 8.63 0.94 -7.18
C GLU A 39 9.17 0.63 -5.78
N ILE A 40 10.46 0.85 -5.57
CA ILE A 40 11.06 0.84 -4.23
C ILE A 40 11.07 2.27 -3.70
N ARG A 41 10.46 2.47 -2.54
CA ARG A 41 10.32 3.79 -1.93
C ARG A 41 10.82 3.80 -0.50
N LEU A 42 11.53 4.87 -0.17
CA LEU A 42 11.98 5.17 1.18
C LEU A 42 10.88 5.92 1.95
N VAL A 43 10.55 5.45 3.16
CA VAL A 43 9.65 6.12 4.10
C VAL A 43 10.29 6.22 5.48
N ASP A 44 9.88 7.21 6.27
CA ASP A 44 10.35 7.32 7.67
C ASP A 44 9.84 6.12 8.49
N ALA A 45 10.70 5.54 9.32
CA ALA A 45 10.38 4.37 10.13
C ALA A 45 9.31 4.65 11.20
N ARG A 46 8.99 5.92 11.48
CA ARG A 46 7.89 6.32 12.36
C ARG A 46 6.53 6.33 11.66
N CYS A 47 6.50 6.24 10.33
CA CYS A 47 5.25 6.13 9.58
C CYS A 47 4.49 4.86 9.97
N ARG A 48 3.19 4.99 10.19
CA ARG A 48 2.32 3.86 10.51
C ARG A 48 1.92 3.10 9.24
N ALA A 49 1.73 1.80 9.41
CA ALA A 49 1.22 0.90 8.39
C ALA A 49 0.37 -0.18 9.05
N THR A 50 -0.56 -0.75 8.29
CA THR A 50 -1.37 -1.88 8.75
C THR A 50 -0.82 -3.19 8.16
N ILE A 51 -0.70 -4.22 8.98
CA ILE A 51 -0.20 -5.54 8.54
C ILE A 51 -1.30 -6.24 7.72
N GLY A 52 -0.89 -6.92 6.65
CA GLY A 52 -1.79 -7.61 5.72
C GLY A 52 -2.09 -6.81 4.45
N GLU A 53 -3.10 -7.27 3.72
CA GLU A 53 -3.57 -6.72 2.44
C GLU A 53 -4.91 -5.97 2.62
N VAL A 54 -5.20 -5.01 1.73
CA VAL A 54 -6.54 -4.42 1.67
C VAL A 54 -7.52 -5.48 1.15
N GLY A 55 -8.63 -5.67 1.85
CA GLY A 55 -9.69 -6.60 1.42
C GLY A 55 -10.25 -6.30 0.03
N ASN A 56 -11.16 -7.16 -0.44
CA ASN A 56 -11.73 -7.12 -1.79
C ASN A 56 -10.67 -7.35 -2.89
N ALA A 57 -9.77 -8.32 -2.71
CA ALA A 57 -8.75 -8.67 -3.72
C ALA A 57 -9.38 -9.09 -5.07
N GLU A 58 -10.59 -9.67 -5.03
CA GLU A 58 -11.35 -10.07 -6.22
C GLU A 58 -11.97 -8.90 -6.99
N GLN A 59 -11.83 -7.64 -6.52
CA GLN A 59 -12.26 -6.45 -7.25
C GLN A 59 -11.70 -6.41 -8.68
N SER A 60 -10.47 -6.91 -8.88
CA SER A 60 -9.85 -6.97 -10.21
C SER A 60 -10.51 -7.97 -11.14
N ASN A 61 -11.24 -8.96 -10.61
CA ASN A 61 -11.91 -10.01 -11.37
C ASN A 61 -13.37 -9.64 -11.69
N ILE A 62 -13.82 -8.46 -11.28
CA ILE A 62 -15.20 -8.00 -11.54
C ILE A 62 -15.36 -7.68 -13.02
N ASN A 63 -16.25 -8.41 -13.67
CA ASN A 63 -16.69 -8.10 -15.02
C ASN A 63 -17.86 -7.10 -14.97
N TRP A 64 -17.64 -5.90 -15.50
CA TRP A 64 -18.63 -4.82 -15.58
C TRP A 64 -19.75 -5.13 -16.59
N GLY A 65 -19.52 -6.09 -17.49
CA GLY A 65 -20.50 -6.67 -18.40
C GLY A 65 -20.88 -5.71 -19.52
N LYS A 66 -21.75 -4.74 -19.21
CA LYS A 66 -22.35 -3.82 -20.19
C LYS A 66 -21.88 -2.38 -19.99
N ALA A 67 -21.90 -1.59 -21.05
CA ALA A 67 -21.40 -0.20 -21.10
C ALA A 67 -22.09 0.80 -20.15
N GLY A 68 -23.24 0.44 -19.56
CA GLY A 68 -23.99 1.31 -18.63
C GLY A 68 -23.66 1.06 -17.15
N ARG A 69 -22.55 0.42 -16.82
CA ARG A 69 -22.16 0.07 -15.45
C ARG A 69 -20.74 0.54 -15.15
#